data_AF-A0A7C1QZS4-F1
#
_entry.id   AF-A0A7C1QZS4-F1
#
_cell.length_a   1.000
_cell.length_b   1.000
_cell.length_c   1.000
_cell.angle_alpha   90.00
_cell.angle_beta   90.00
_cell.angle_gamma   90.00
#
_symmetry.space_group_name_H-M   'P 1'
#
loop_
_entity.id
_entity.type
_entity.pdbx_description
1 polymer ?
#
loop_
_entity_poly.entity_id
_entity_poly.type
_entity_poly.pdbx_seq_one_letter_code
_entity_poly.pdbx_strand_id
1 'polypeptide(L)' 'MTQLSVFQKRIHDEIPLSRALGIELHSWDGSALLLSAPLEPNRNHQGTGFGGSVYSVAVTAAWGVTELALADLGLEG' A
#
# COMPACT_ATOMS: atom_id res chain seq x y z
N MET A 1 0.01 15.43 2.60
CA MET A 1 -0.03 14.70 3.90
C MET A 1 -1.44 14.26 4.29
N THR A 2 -2.48 15.10 4.15
CA THR A 2 -3.88 14.72 4.45
C THR A 2 -4.47 13.70 3.47
N GLN A 3 -4.22 13.83 2.16
CA GLN A 3 -4.72 12.89 1.15
C GLN A 3 -4.16 11.46 1.33
N LEU A 4 -2.86 11.34 1.62
CA LEU A 4 -2.20 10.04 1.77
C LEU A 4 -2.65 9.26 3.01
N SER A 5 -2.89 9.95 4.13
CA SER A 5 -3.41 9.33 5.35
C SER A 5 -4.87 8.90 5.21
N VAL A 6 -5.69 9.68 4.50
CA VAL A 6 -7.06 9.29 4.12
C VAL A 6 -7.02 8.05 3.22
N PHE A 7 -6.13 8.02 2.23
CA PHE A 7 -5.98 6.86 1.35
C PHE A 7 -5.51 5.62 2.13
N GLN A 8 -4.53 5.74 3.04
CA GLN A 8 -4.10 4.64 3.91
C GLN A 8 -5.28 4.08 4.73
N LYS A 9 -6.12 4.95 5.29
CA LYS A 9 -7.31 4.52 6.02
C LYS A 9 -8.27 3.75 5.12
N ARG A 10 -8.54 4.27 3.90
CA ARG A 10 -9.40 3.61 2.91
C ARG A 10 -8.90 2.20 2.59
N ILE A 11 -7.61 2.04 2.26
CA ILE A 11 -7.06 0.72 1.91
C ILE A 11 -7.12 -0.25 3.09
N HIS A 12 -6.90 0.21 4.32
CA HIS A 12 -7.03 -0.65 5.51
C HIS A 12 -8.47 -1.10 5.73
N ASP A 13 -9.44 -0.22 5.49
CA ASP A 13 -10.86 -0.50 5.68
C ASP A 13 -11.43 -1.42 4.60
N GLU A 14 -11.10 -1.18 3.33
CA GLU A 14 -11.65 -1.92 2.19
C GLU A 14 -10.84 -3.18 1.84
N ILE A 15 -9.54 -3.20 2.14
CA ILE A 15 -8.64 -4.33 1.89
C ILE A 15 -8.07 -4.79 3.24
N PRO A 16 -8.79 -5.62 4.02
CA PRO A 16 -8.35 -6.04 5.36
C PRO A 16 -6.95 -6.66 5.40
N LEU A 17 -6.52 -7.30 4.31
CA LEU A 17 -5.18 -7.84 4.18
C LEU A 17 -4.10 -6.75 4.28
N SER A 18 -4.32 -5.54 3.75
CA SER A 18 -3.34 -4.45 3.82
C SER A 18 -3.03 -4.07 5.28
N ARG A 19 -4.04 -4.11 6.17
CA ARG A 19 -3.88 -3.93 7.61
C ARG A 19 -3.11 -5.09 8.25
N ALA A 20 -3.45 -6.33 7.89
CA ALA A 20 -2.79 -7.53 8.44
C ALA A 20 -1.31 -7.62 8.04
N LEU A 21 -0.96 -7.18 6.83
CA LEU A 21 0.42 -7.09 6.35
C LEU A 21 1.16 -5.89 6.97
N GLY A 22 0.46 -4.94 7.61
CA GLY A 22 1.06 -3.72 8.16
C GLY A 22 1.55 -2.76 7.08
N ILE A 23 0.80 -2.61 5.98
CA ILE A 23 1.16 -1.66 4.92
C ILE A 23 1.06 -0.23 5.43
N GLU A 24 2.13 0.53 5.25
CA GLU A 24 2.24 1.95 5.57
C GLU A 24 2.66 2.75 4.33
N LEU A 25 1.95 3.83 4.03
CA LEU A 25 2.25 4.76 2.95
C LEU A 25 3.14 5.89 3.46
N HIS A 26 4.30 6.08 2.82
CA HIS A 26 5.29 7.07 3.24
C HIS A 26 5.21 8.36 2.45
N SER A 27 5.12 8.27 1.12
CA SER A 27 5.10 9.45 0.26
C SER A 27 4.41 9.20 -1.08
N TRP A 28 3.78 10.25 -1.59
CA TRP A 28 3.28 10.37 -2.96
C TRP A 28 3.73 11.74 -3.48
N ASP A 29 4.41 11.76 -4.63
CA ASP A 29 4.95 12.99 -5.24
C ASP A 29 4.24 13.39 -6.54
N GLY A 30 3.14 12.73 -6.89
CA GLY A 30 2.44 12.87 -8.18
C GLY A 30 2.89 11.87 -9.25
N SER A 31 3.96 11.12 -9.01
CA SER A 31 4.50 10.13 -9.96
C SER A 31 4.91 8.81 -9.30
N ALA A 32 5.36 8.83 -8.05
CA ALA A 32 5.86 7.68 -7.33
C ALA A 32 5.21 7.56 -5.94
N LEU A 33 4.74 6.35 -5.63
CA LEU A 33 4.23 5.96 -4.31
C LEU A 33 5.29 5.13 -3.58
N LEU A 34 5.74 5.61 -2.42
CA LEU A 34 6.58 4.84 -1.50
C LEU A 34 5.72 4.26 -0.39
N LEU A 35 5.82 2.96 -0.17
CA LEU A 35 5.18 2.25 0.93
C LEU A 35 6.08 1.14 1.49
N SER A 36 5.76 0.64 2.67
CA SER A 36 6.46 -0.50 3.28
C SER A 36 5.51 -1.41 4.04
N ALA A 37 6.01 -2.58 4.40
CA ALA A 37 5.39 -3.49 5.35
C ALA A 37 6.47 -4.11 6.26
N PRO A 38 6.22 -4.30 7.57
CA PRO A 38 7.20 -4.90 8.48
C PRO A 38 7.46 -6.37 8.14
N LEU A 39 8.69 -6.85 8.32
CA LEU A 39 9.06 -8.24 7.98
C LEU A 39 8.35 -9.27 8.86
N GLU A 40 8.20 -9.00 10.16
CA GLU A 40 7.76 -10.00 11.15
C GLU A 40 6.42 -10.69 10.82
N PRO A 41 5.32 -9.97 10.48
CA PRO A 41 4.06 -10.60 10.06
C PRO A 41 4.11 -11.15 8.62
N ASN A 42 5.13 -10.77 7.85
CA ASN A 42 5.27 -11.07 6.42
C ASN A 42 6.39 -12.09 6.15
N ARG A 43 6.93 -12.76 7.17
CA ARG A 43 8.07 -13.68 7.00
C ARG A 43 7.64 -15.05 6.47
N ASN A 44 8.56 -15.73 5.79
CA ASN A 44 8.45 -17.14 5.46
C ASN A 44 9.34 -18.01 6.37
N HIS A 45 9.37 -19.31 6.11
CA HIS A 45 10.16 -20.29 6.86
C HIS A 45 11.69 -20.08 6.74
N GLN A 46 12.15 -19.26 5.81
CA GLN A 46 13.57 -18.90 5.61
C GLN A 46 13.95 -17.57 6.28
N GLY A 47 13.03 -16.90 6.97
CA GLY A 47 13.28 -15.61 7.61
C GLY A 47 13.31 -14.42 6.64
N THR A 48 12.80 -14.59 5.40
CA THR A 48 12.68 -13.53 4.40
C THR A 48 11.20 -13.22 4.12
N GLY A 49 10.91 -12.25 3.25
CA GLY A 49 9.54 -11.93 2.87
C GLY A 49 8.83 -13.13 2.20
N PHE A 50 7.66 -13.50 2.71
CA PHE A 50 6.78 -14.46 2.07
C PHE A 50 6.35 -13.93 0.70
N GLY A 51 6.47 -14.76 -0.34
CA GLY A 51 6.21 -14.34 -1.72
C GLY A 51 4.81 -13.77 -1.91
N GLY A 52 3.80 -14.33 -1.24
CA GLY A 52 2.44 -13.78 -1.24
C GLY A 52 2.38 -12.39 -0.60
N SER A 53 3.04 -12.18 0.55
CA SER A 53 3.12 -10.87 1.19
C SER A 53 3.83 -9.84 0.32
N VAL A 54 4.99 -10.20 -0.26
CA VAL A 54 5.75 -9.30 -1.15
C VAL A 54 4.91 -8.93 -2.38
N TYR A 55 4.22 -9.90 -2.98
CA TYR A 55 3.30 -9.65 -4.09
C TYR A 55 2.15 -8.73 -3.66
N SER A 56 1.50 -8.99 -2.52
CA SER A 56 0.40 -8.17 -2.02
C SER A 56 0.83 -6.72 -1.74
N VAL A 57 2.02 -6.51 -1.18
CA VAL A 57 2.60 -5.17 -0.96
C VAL A 57 2.86 -4.48 -2.30
N ALA A 58 3.49 -5.18 -3.25
CA ALA A 58 3.81 -4.63 -4.57
C ALA A 58 2.56 -4.29 -5.40
N VAL A 59 1.56 -5.17 -5.43
CA VAL A 59 0.31 -4.93 -6.17
C VAL A 59 -0.52 -3.82 -5.53
N THR A 60 -0.49 -3.69 -4.19
CA THR A 60 -1.11 -2.54 -3.50
C THR A 60 -0.42 -1.23 -3.90
N ALA A 61 0.91 -1.23 -4.04
CA ALA A 61 1.63 -0.04 -4.52
C ALA A 61 1.23 0.31 -5.96
N ALA A 62 1.21 -0.67 -6.86
CA ALA A 62 0.86 -0.48 -8.26
C ALA A 62 -0.58 0.06 -8.43
N TRP A 63 -1.54 -0.54 -7.74
CA TRP A 63 -2.93 -0.05 -7.73
C TRP A 63 -3.03 1.34 -7.09
N GLY A 64 -2.31 1.57 -5.98
CA GLY A 64 -2.30 2.85 -5.28
C GLY A 64 -1.78 4.02 -6.13
N VAL A 65 -0.81 3.79 -7.02
CA VAL A 65 -0.36 4.80 -7.99
C VAL A 65 -1.52 5.23 -8.90
N THR A 66 -2.30 4.28 -9.43
CA THR A 66 -3.45 4.58 -10.29
C THR A 66 -4.52 5.37 -9.54
N GLU A 67 -4.89 4.93 -8.34
CA GLU A 67 -5.88 5.61 -7.49
C GLU A 67 -5.48 7.06 -7.16
N LEU A 68 -4.22 7.26 -6.74
CA LEU A 68 -3.74 8.59 -6.37
C LEU A 68 -3.64 9.50 -7.60
N ALA A 69 -3.20 8.99 -8.74
CA ALA A 69 -3.17 9.76 -9.98
C ALA A 69 -4.57 10.16 -10.46
N LEU A 70 -5.57 9.28 -10.34
CA LEU A 70 -6.97 9.63 -10.65
C LEU A 70 -7.50 10.70 -9.69
N ALA A 71 -7.23 10.55 -8.39
CA ALA A 71 -7.65 11.54 -7.39
C ALA A 71 -7.03 12.92 -7.64
N ASP A 72 -5.75 12.99 -8.04
CA ASP A 72 -5.07 14.25 -8.38
C ASP A 72 -5.67 14.92 -9.63
N LEU A 73 -6.29 14.15 -10.52
CA LEU A 73 -7.05 14.64 -11.68
C LEU A 73 -8.51 14.99 -11.34
N GLY A 74 -8.96 14.80 -10.10
CA GLY A 74 -10.36 14.99 -9.69
C GLY A 74 -11.30 13.89 -10.21
N LEU A 75 -10.77 12.70 -10.48
CA LEU A 75 -11.51 11.52 -10.92
C LEU A 75 -11.62 10.51 -9.78
N GLU A 76 -12.67 9.68 -9.82
CA GLU A 76 -12.86 8.55 -8.91
C GLU A 76 -12.46 7.24 -9.61
N GLY A 77 -11.82 6.34 -8.86
CA GLY A 77 -11.44 4.98 -9.27
C GLY A 77 -12.41 3.93 -8.75
#